data_AF-A0A8J3RTK5-F1
#
_entry.id   AF-A0A8J3RTK5-F1
#
_cell.length_a   1.000
_cell.length_b   1.000
_cell.length_c   1.000
_cell.angle_alpha   90.00
_cell.angle_beta   90.00
_cell.angle_gamma   90.00
#
_symmetry.space_group_name_H-M   'P 1'
#
loop_
_entity.id
_entity.type
_entity.pdbx_description
1 polymer ?
#
loop_
_entity_poly.entity_id
_entity_poly.type
_entity_poly.pdbx_seq_one_letter_code
_entity_poly.pdbx_strand_id
1 'polypeptide(L)'
;MTVWEEVRDLIGTGDAFKVAARVADLDDAGRKEVARELPGHVEAARRDVERPLRERSERLSRIRLERGEAYKRFARERGVPLREIHRRWAETLGWSGDMEGTWEDPRLKLPESEREYPSPSEYDAWIDTMRVAGAGTLPTTAAVVAWLHRSDFERRDRSADLVEPVLQAIAARPAEWQADLAVRLALRVRVRRDRWAGDPRDRNLPLTFALLGRTGTTPPEHDPLVLVWVDTPPTADRLRGDRLLDVLLPRLFEAQGVGRALSGERADPPAAESWLGTLHALAAEGRVDREMLLRGCVSRFLRGGSTTELRFFARLHELLEPSPAEVASRVGDYLRLLPVAPGPVAKLAFKHLDRLDSLDPDKVDEALSGLLFRTEGGLVQAGLAWLDRFLRQEPVRADGLAPSLAVALGHQAATVQERAVRVAVEHAASFGPVGAETVRDVTGQLPPDLRSRLSAAFGEASSGGSGPERPGLTAGASNDRESRRWE
;
A
#
# COMPACT_ATOMS: atom_id res chain seq x y z
N MET A 1 25.75 -33.60 -32.07
CA MET A 1 25.39 -32.50 -31.18
C MET A 1 24.27 -33.01 -30.31
N THR A 2 24.39 -32.89 -28.99
CA THR A 2 23.29 -33.21 -28.08
C THR A 2 22.31 -32.03 -27.99
N VAL A 3 21.11 -32.27 -27.47
CA VAL A 3 20.12 -31.19 -27.28
C VAL A 3 20.65 -30.14 -26.30
N TRP A 4 21.37 -30.59 -25.27
CA TRP A 4 22.07 -29.72 -24.34
C TRP A 4 23.13 -28.83 -25.02
N GLU A 5 23.94 -29.39 -25.93
CA GLU A 5 24.96 -28.62 -26.66
C GLU A 5 24.32 -27.50 -27.50
N GLU A 6 23.25 -27.80 -28.23
CA GLU A 6 22.50 -26.78 -29.00
C GLU A 6 21.96 -25.65 -28.12
N VAL A 7 21.33 -25.98 -26.99
CA VAL A 7 20.75 -24.98 -26.08
C VAL A 7 21.83 -24.16 -25.37
N ARG A 8 22.95 -24.78 -24.99
CA ARG A 8 24.13 -24.10 -24.41
C ARG A 8 24.73 -23.11 -25.39
N ASP A 9 24.88 -23.50 -26.65
CA ASP A 9 25.47 -22.65 -27.67
C ASP A 9 24.54 -21.46 -28.01
N LEU A 10 23.21 -21.65 -27.97
CA LEU A 10 22.22 -20.57 -28.03
C LEU A 10 22.24 -19.64 -26.80
N ILE A 11 22.43 -20.16 -25.58
CA ILE A 11 22.63 -19.35 -24.37
C ILE A 11 23.83 -18.41 -24.55
N GLY A 12 24.91 -18.92 -25.16
CA GLY A 12 26.11 -18.16 -25.50
C GLY A 12 25.89 -16.99 -26.47
N THR A 13 24.80 -16.96 -27.23
CA THR A 13 24.48 -15.82 -28.11
C THR A 13 23.78 -14.66 -27.39
N GLY A 14 23.35 -14.84 -26.13
CA GLY A 14 22.57 -13.84 -25.39
C GLY A 14 21.15 -13.60 -25.92
N ASP A 15 20.68 -14.39 -26.89
CA ASP A 15 19.39 -14.17 -27.57
C ASP A 15 18.27 -14.98 -26.88
N ALA A 16 17.53 -14.31 -26.01
CA ALA A 16 16.44 -14.92 -25.25
C ALA A 16 15.33 -15.51 -26.14
N PHE A 17 15.05 -14.94 -27.31
CA PHE A 17 14.01 -15.43 -28.21
C PHE A 17 14.44 -16.70 -28.97
N LYS A 18 15.70 -16.79 -29.40
CA LYS A 18 16.23 -18.04 -30.00
C LYS A 18 16.21 -19.19 -29.01
N VAL A 19 16.60 -18.94 -27.75
CA VAL A 19 16.49 -19.94 -26.69
C VAL A 19 15.02 -20.32 -26.46
N ALA A 20 14.11 -19.34 -26.36
CA ALA A 20 12.68 -19.58 -26.17
C ALA A 20 12.06 -20.48 -27.25
N ALA A 21 12.34 -20.18 -28.52
CA ALA A 21 11.91 -21.00 -29.65
C ALA A 21 12.46 -22.42 -29.53
N ARG A 22 13.79 -22.57 -29.33
CA ARG A 22 14.41 -23.90 -29.25
C ARG A 22 13.85 -24.77 -28.13
N VAL A 23 13.57 -24.21 -26.94
CA VAL A 23 13.04 -24.97 -25.80
C VAL A 23 11.54 -25.24 -25.88
N ALA A 24 10.78 -24.40 -26.60
CA ALA A 24 9.37 -24.67 -26.89
C ALA A 24 9.21 -25.89 -27.82
N ASP A 25 10.11 -26.04 -28.81
CA ASP A 25 10.14 -27.14 -29.78
C ASP A 25 10.73 -28.47 -29.24
N LEU A 26 11.10 -28.54 -27.95
CA LEU A 26 11.61 -29.77 -27.36
C LEU A 26 10.50 -30.79 -27.07
N ASP A 27 10.86 -32.08 -27.16
CA ASP A 27 10.09 -33.16 -26.59
C ASP A 27 10.39 -33.34 -25.10
N ASP A 28 9.75 -34.31 -24.44
CA ASP A 28 9.98 -34.57 -23.02
C ASP A 28 11.38 -35.14 -22.73
N ALA A 29 12.03 -35.80 -23.69
CA ALA A 29 13.38 -36.31 -23.51
C ALA A 29 14.41 -35.16 -23.54
N GLY A 30 14.34 -34.30 -24.55
CA GLY A 30 15.17 -33.11 -24.69
C GLY A 30 14.98 -32.12 -23.53
N ARG A 31 13.73 -31.89 -23.08
CA ARG A 31 13.48 -31.09 -21.86
C ARG A 31 14.18 -31.67 -20.63
N LYS A 32 14.11 -32.99 -20.42
CA LYS A 32 14.78 -33.67 -19.28
C LYS A 32 16.30 -33.63 -19.39
N GLU A 33 16.85 -33.73 -20.61
CA GLU A 33 18.29 -33.59 -20.86
C GLU A 33 18.78 -32.19 -20.46
N VAL A 34 18.16 -31.14 -20.99
CA VAL A 34 18.53 -29.75 -20.67
C VAL A 34 18.32 -29.44 -19.19
N ALA A 35 17.19 -29.85 -18.59
CA ALA A 35 16.90 -29.61 -17.18
C ALA A 35 17.91 -30.28 -16.22
N ARG A 36 18.60 -31.34 -16.65
CA ARG A 36 19.63 -32.05 -15.88
C ARG A 36 20.98 -31.32 -15.90
N GLU A 37 21.36 -30.75 -17.05
CA GLU A 37 22.67 -30.12 -17.25
C GLU A 37 22.67 -28.60 -16.92
N LEU A 38 21.57 -27.90 -17.23
CA LEU A 38 21.44 -26.44 -17.11
C LEU A 38 21.82 -25.88 -15.71
N PRO A 39 21.44 -26.50 -14.57
CA PRO A 39 21.84 -26.00 -13.26
C PRO A 39 23.36 -26.02 -13.00
N GLY A 40 24.09 -26.95 -13.61
CA GLY A 40 25.55 -27.04 -13.51
C GLY A 40 26.28 -26.00 -14.35
N HIS A 41 25.63 -25.45 -15.38
CA HIS A 41 26.23 -24.50 -16.30
C HIS A 41 26.25 -23.04 -15.78
N VAL A 42 25.42 -22.70 -14.77
CA VAL A 42 25.29 -21.33 -14.21
C VAL A 42 26.65 -20.70 -13.89
N GLU A 43 27.52 -21.46 -13.22
CA GLU A 43 28.85 -21.01 -12.83
C GLU A 43 29.82 -20.85 -14.01
N ALA A 44 29.67 -21.66 -15.07
CA ALA A 44 30.47 -21.53 -16.27
C ALA A 44 30.06 -20.27 -17.06
N ALA A 45 28.76 -20.11 -17.34
CA ALA A 45 28.21 -18.95 -18.03
C ALA A 45 28.58 -17.62 -17.34
N ARG A 46 28.46 -17.56 -16.00
CA ARG A 46 28.94 -16.42 -15.21
C ARG A 46 30.43 -16.14 -15.43
N ARG A 47 31.29 -17.16 -15.32
CA ARG A 47 32.75 -16.99 -15.46
C ARG A 47 33.14 -16.53 -16.85
N ASP A 48 32.44 -16.97 -17.87
CA ASP A 48 32.74 -16.64 -19.26
C ASP A 48 32.39 -15.18 -19.59
N VAL A 49 31.36 -14.60 -18.96
CA VAL A 49 31.05 -13.16 -19.06
C VAL A 49 31.93 -12.31 -18.13
N GLU A 50 32.25 -12.79 -16.93
CA GLU A 50 33.13 -12.07 -16.00
C GLU A 50 34.62 -12.06 -16.41
N ARG A 51 35.06 -13.01 -17.24
CA ARG A 51 36.46 -13.13 -17.66
C ARG A 51 36.91 -11.95 -18.54
N PRO A 52 36.24 -11.59 -19.65
CA PRO A 52 36.54 -10.36 -20.40
C PRO A 52 36.47 -9.09 -19.54
N LEU A 53 35.52 -9.03 -18.60
CA LEU A 53 35.38 -7.93 -17.64
C LEU A 53 36.61 -7.76 -16.75
N ARG A 54 37.10 -8.86 -16.16
CA ARG A 54 38.32 -8.88 -15.34
C ARG A 54 39.54 -8.49 -16.18
N GLU A 55 39.73 -9.12 -17.33
CA GLU A 55 40.86 -8.84 -18.24
C GLU A 55 40.89 -7.37 -18.70
N ARG A 56 39.73 -6.79 -19.08
CA ARG A 56 39.61 -5.37 -19.43
C ARG A 56 39.88 -4.45 -18.25
N SER A 57 39.38 -4.78 -17.06
CA SER A 57 39.62 -4.03 -15.82
C SER A 57 41.10 -4.04 -15.40
N GLU A 58 41.76 -5.19 -15.48
CA GLU A 58 43.19 -5.36 -15.21
C GLU A 58 44.05 -4.61 -16.23
N ARG A 59 43.69 -4.67 -17.52
CA ARG A 59 44.35 -3.93 -18.60
C ARG A 59 44.25 -2.42 -18.40
N LEU A 60 43.05 -1.91 -18.09
CA LEU A 60 42.84 -0.49 -17.74
C LEU A 60 43.59 -0.08 -16.47
N SER A 61 43.61 -0.94 -15.45
CA SER A 61 44.36 -0.70 -14.21
C SER A 61 45.87 -0.64 -14.46
N ARG A 62 46.40 -1.52 -15.32
CA ARG A 62 47.81 -1.52 -15.75
C ARG A 62 48.16 -0.23 -16.49
N ILE A 63 47.35 0.18 -17.47
CA ILE A 63 47.52 1.44 -18.22
C ILE A 63 47.50 2.65 -17.25
N ARG A 64 46.62 2.66 -16.24
CA ARG A 64 46.58 3.70 -15.21
C ARG A 64 47.83 3.73 -14.33
N LEU A 65 48.34 2.56 -13.91
CA LEU A 65 49.57 2.45 -13.11
C LEU A 65 50.81 2.89 -13.89
N GLU A 66 50.97 2.43 -15.13
CA GLU A 66 52.06 2.83 -16.03
C GLU A 66 52.07 4.36 -16.26
N ARG A 67 50.88 4.96 -16.47
CA ARG A 67 50.71 6.41 -16.56
C ARG A 67 51.08 7.11 -15.26
N GLY A 68 50.64 6.60 -14.11
CA GLY A 68 51.00 7.13 -12.80
C GLY A 68 52.51 7.16 -12.57
N GLU A 69 53.23 6.10 -12.96
CA GLU A 69 54.70 6.06 -12.85
C GLU A 69 55.42 6.94 -13.88
N ALA A 70 54.91 7.04 -15.13
CA ALA A 70 55.44 7.99 -16.11
C ALA A 70 55.28 9.45 -15.63
N TYR A 71 54.13 9.77 -15.06
CA TYR A 71 53.82 11.08 -14.51
C TYR A 71 54.69 11.42 -13.28
N LYS A 72 54.94 10.45 -12.39
CA LYS A 72 55.92 10.57 -11.29
C LYS A 72 57.36 10.76 -11.77
N ARG A 73 57.75 10.23 -12.96
CA ARG A 73 59.09 10.50 -13.54
C ARG A 73 59.20 11.94 -14.04
N PHE A 74 58.27 12.39 -14.88
CA PHE A 74 58.21 13.75 -15.39
C PHE A 74 58.24 14.81 -14.26
N ALA A 75 57.51 14.55 -13.17
CA ALA A 75 57.51 15.36 -11.96
C ALA A 75 58.90 15.54 -11.33
N ARG A 76 59.67 14.44 -11.21
CA ARG A 76 61.04 14.45 -10.67
C ARG A 76 62.00 15.22 -11.57
N GLU A 77 61.89 15.02 -12.87
CA GLU A 77 62.73 15.68 -13.89
C GLU A 77 62.54 17.21 -13.93
N ARG A 78 61.32 17.70 -13.65
CA ARG A 78 61.03 19.15 -13.56
C ARG A 78 61.01 19.72 -12.14
N GLY A 79 61.41 18.95 -11.11
CA GLY A 79 61.50 19.42 -9.73
C GLY A 79 60.18 19.79 -9.04
N VAL A 80 59.04 19.29 -9.54
CA VAL A 80 57.70 19.67 -9.04
C VAL A 80 57.31 18.84 -7.80
N PRO A 81 56.85 19.43 -6.68
CA PRO A 81 56.53 18.68 -5.46
C PRO A 81 55.34 17.71 -5.61
N LEU A 82 55.49 16.46 -5.18
CA LEU A 82 54.50 15.38 -5.38
C LEU A 82 53.07 15.70 -4.90
N ARG A 83 52.92 16.52 -3.85
CA ARG A 83 51.61 16.97 -3.32
C ARG A 83 50.88 17.95 -4.27
N GLU A 84 51.63 18.81 -4.94
CA GLU A 84 51.13 19.76 -5.96
C GLU A 84 50.52 18.98 -7.13
N ILE A 85 51.16 17.86 -7.45
CA ILE A 85 50.85 16.95 -8.55
C ILE A 85 49.64 16.07 -8.24
N HIS A 86 49.55 15.48 -7.04
CA HIS A 86 48.37 14.70 -6.63
C HIS A 86 47.09 15.56 -6.64
N ARG A 87 47.18 16.83 -6.23
CA ARG A 87 46.09 17.80 -6.35
C ARG A 87 45.69 18.03 -7.81
N ARG A 88 46.62 18.43 -8.68
CA ARG A 88 46.35 18.67 -10.11
C ARG A 88 45.84 17.44 -10.85
N TRP A 89 46.29 16.25 -10.47
CA TRP A 89 45.84 14.96 -11.01
C TRP A 89 44.41 14.61 -10.58
N ALA A 90 44.04 14.90 -9.33
CA ALA A 90 42.67 14.76 -8.86
C ALA A 90 41.72 15.80 -9.48
N GLU A 91 42.18 17.01 -9.72
CA GLU A 91 41.44 18.10 -10.36
C GLU A 91 41.15 17.83 -11.86
N THR A 92 42.03 17.12 -12.56
CA THR A 92 41.91 16.86 -14.02
C THR A 92 41.17 15.57 -14.38
N LEU A 93 41.13 14.57 -13.50
CA LEU A 93 40.51 13.26 -13.78
C LEU A 93 38.98 13.22 -13.74
N GLY A 94 38.32 14.34 -13.44
CA GLY A 94 36.86 14.42 -13.44
C GLY A 94 36.26 14.29 -14.85
N TRP A 95 36.52 15.28 -15.70
CA TRP A 95 35.89 15.44 -17.02
C TRP A 95 36.94 15.93 -18.03
N SER A 96 37.65 15.00 -18.68
CA SER A 96 38.44 15.23 -19.91
C SER A 96 39.29 16.52 -19.98
N GLY A 97 40.21 16.71 -19.03
CA GLY A 97 41.02 17.94 -18.92
C GLY A 97 42.52 17.77 -19.20
N ASP A 98 43.02 18.45 -20.22
CA ASP A 98 44.43 18.47 -20.62
C ASP A 98 45.36 19.24 -19.68
N MET A 99 46.57 18.70 -19.49
CA MET A 99 47.78 19.51 -19.27
C MET A 99 48.62 19.41 -20.55
N GLU A 100 48.67 20.50 -21.32
CA GLU A 100 49.47 20.67 -22.55
C GLU A 100 49.19 19.66 -23.70
N GLY A 101 48.00 19.04 -23.78
CA GLY A 101 47.63 18.22 -24.95
C GLY A 101 48.31 16.85 -25.04
N THR A 102 48.97 16.38 -23.97
CA THR A 102 49.95 15.29 -24.05
C THR A 102 49.44 13.89 -23.67
N TRP A 103 48.19 13.73 -23.18
CA TRP A 103 47.73 12.45 -22.62
C TRP A 103 46.26 12.12 -22.92
N GLU A 104 46.05 11.36 -23.99
CA GLU A 104 44.78 10.72 -24.40
C GLU A 104 44.07 9.93 -23.28
N ASP A 105 42.75 9.69 -23.36
CA ASP A 105 42.01 8.77 -22.45
C ASP A 105 42.67 7.36 -22.44
N PRO A 106 42.87 6.70 -21.27
CA PRO A 106 43.27 5.29 -21.19
C PRO A 106 42.53 4.33 -22.12
N ARG A 107 41.25 4.60 -22.43
CA ARG A 107 40.41 3.82 -23.36
C ARG A 107 40.89 3.92 -24.80
N LEU A 108 41.46 5.04 -25.25
CA LEU A 108 41.91 5.21 -26.64
C LEU A 108 43.04 4.24 -27.02
N LYS A 109 43.79 3.74 -26.01
CA LYS A 109 44.78 2.66 -26.15
C LYS A 109 44.19 1.25 -26.30
N LEU A 110 42.89 1.07 -26.08
CA LEU A 110 42.19 -0.18 -26.39
C LEU A 110 41.84 -0.22 -27.90
N PRO A 111 41.73 -1.42 -28.50
CA PRO A 111 41.11 -1.60 -29.81
C PRO A 111 39.75 -0.90 -29.87
N GLU A 112 39.37 -0.38 -31.03
CA GLU A 112 38.15 0.43 -31.17
C GLU A 112 36.89 -0.27 -30.65
N SER A 113 36.77 -1.58 -30.93
CA SER A 113 35.74 -2.50 -30.43
C SER A 113 35.67 -2.68 -28.91
N GLU A 114 36.70 -2.26 -28.15
CA GLU A 114 36.77 -2.35 -26.69
C GLU A 114 36.72 -0.97 -25.99
N ARG A 115 36.68 0.13 -26.75
CA ARG A 115 36.64 1.50 -26.22
C ARG A 115 35.31 1.80 -25.54
N GLU A 116 34.23 1.42 -26.20
CA GLU A 116 32.89 1.47 -25.64
C GLU A 116 32.80 0.53 -24.43
N TYR A 117 32.03 0.91 -23.41
CA TYR A 117 31.62 -0.07 -22.40
C TYR A 117 30.45 -0.84 -23.00
N PRO A 118 30.53 -2.18 -23.11
CA PRO A 118 29.33 -2.98 -23.25
C PRO A 118 28.32 -2.52 -22.20
N SER A 119 27.10 -2.32 -22.64
CA SER A 119 25.99 -1.88 -21.82
C SER A 119 25.75 -2.88 -20.68
N PRO A 120 25.25 -2.42 -19.52
CA PRO A 120 24.87 -3.31 -18.43
C PRO A 120 23.93 -4.45 -18.86
N SER A 121 23.07 -4.23 -19.85
CA SER A 121 22.22 -5.26 -20.47
C SER A 121 22.99 -6.32 -21.27
N GLU A 122 24.03 -5.96 -22.02
CA GLU A 122 24.87 -6.94 -22.75
C GLU A 122 25.60 -7.91 -21.80
N TYR A 123 26.07 -7.43 -20.63
CA TYR A 123 26.63 -8.32 -19.60
C TYR A 123 25.58 -9.19 -18.90
N ASP A 124 24.32 -8.78 -18.89
CA ASP A 124 23.22 -9.51 -18.27
C ASP A 124 22.51 -10.45 -19.28
N ALA A 125 22.83 -10.42 -20.57
CA ALA A 125 22.12 -11.18 -21.61
C ALA A 125 22.17 -12.72 -21.41
N TRP A 126 23.22 -13.24 -20.78
CA TRP A 126 23.30 -14.65 -20.39
C TRP A 126 22.33 -15.01 -19.25
N ILE A 127 21.99 -14.05 -18.36
CA ILE A 127 20.99 -14.25 -17.31
C ILE A 127 19.62 -14.45 -17.94
N ASP A 128 19.33 -13.63 -18.95
CA ASP A 128 18.06 -13.61 -19.65
C ASP A 128 17.82 -14.93 -20.41
N THR A 129 18.80 -15.40 -21.17
CA THR A 129 18.77 -16.73 -21.82
C THR A 129 18.69 -17.89 -20.82
N MET A 130 19.45 -17.86 -19.72
CA MET A 130 19.39 -18.90 -18.67
C MET A 130 18.02 -18.95 -17.97
N ARG A 131 17.37 -17.79 -17.72
CA ARG A 131 16.01 -17.74 -17.15
C ARG A 131 14.99 -18.36 -18.09
N VAL A 132 15.04 -18.05 -19.38
CA VAL A 132 14.17 -18.62 -20.42
C VAL A 132 14.38 -20.13 -20.56
N ALA A 133 15.63 -20.58 -20.66
CA ALA A 133 15.97 -22.00 -20.77
C ALA A 133 15.42 -22.82 -19.60
N GLY A 134 15.59 -22.32 -18.37
CA GLY A 134 15.07 -22.99 -17.17
C GLY A 134 13.54 -22.97 -17.09
N ALA A 135 12.89 -21.87 -17.48
CA ALA A 135 11.43 -21.80 -17.51
C ALA A 135 10.81 -22.81 -18.50
N GLY A 136 11.38 -22.94 -19.70
CA GLY A 136 10.91 -23.88 -20.71
C GLY A 136 11.20 -25.35 -20.38
N THR A 137 12.33 -25.67 -19.75
CA THR A 137 12.82 -27.06 -19.62
C THR A 137 12.58 -27.72 -18.25
N LEU A 138 12.58 -26.97 -17.14
CA LEU A 138 12.46 -27.58 -15.81
C LEU A 138 11.11 -28.31 -15.64
N PRO A 139 11.08 -29.44 -14.91
CA PRO A 139 9.92 -30.34 -14.94
C PRO A 139 8.70 -29.78 -14.19
N THR A 140 8.91 -29.12 -13.05
CA THR A 140 7.84 -28.64 -12.16
C THR A 140 7.80 -27.12 -12.09
N THR A 141 6.59 -26.58 -11.93
CA THR A 141 6.34 -25.15 -11.65
C THR A 141 7.13 -24.65 -10.44
N ALA A 142 7.24 -25.46 -9.38
CA ALA A 142 8.03 -25.15 -8.20
C ALA A 142 9.54 -25.00 -8.51
N ALA A 143 10.09 -25.84 -9.39
CA ALA A 143 11.47 -25.72 -9.85
C ALA A 143 11.67 -24.47 -10.72
N VAL A 144 10.72 -24.15 -11.61
CA VAL A 144 10.74 -22.91 -12.41
C VAL A 144 10.70 -21.66 -11.52
N VAL A 145 9.84 -21.63 -10.50
CA VAL A 145 9.78 -20.53 -9.54
C VAL A 145 11.07 -20.41 -8.73
N ALA A 146 11.64 -21.52 -8.27
CA ALA A 146 12.93 -21.50 -7.59
C ALA A 146 14.05 -20.97 -8.51
N TRP A 147 14.05 -21.36 -9.79
CA TRP A 147 14.99 -20.90 -10.81
C TRP A 147 14.88 -19.39 -11.09
N LEU A 148 13.67 -18.89 -11.35
CA LEU A 148 13.41 -17.47 -11.65
C LEU A 148 13.68 -16.53 -10.45
N HIS A 149 13.77 -17.06 -9.24
CA HIS A 149 14.12 -16.32 -8.02
C HIS A 149 15.56 -16.58 -7.51
N ARG A 150 16.44 -17.25 -8.28
CA ARG A 150 17.86 -17.40 -7.90
C ARG A 150 18.53 -16.02 -7.82
N SER A 151 19.28 -15.79 -6.74
CA SER A 151 20.20 -14.65 -6.59
C SER A 151 21.27 -14.62 -7.68
N ASP A 152 21.57 -15.78 -8.29
CA ASP A 152 22.52 -15.88 -9.39
C ASP A 152 22.17 -15.03 -10.61
N PHE A 153 20.87 -14.70 -10.75
CA PHE A 153 20.28 -13.93 -11.82
C PHE A 153 20.01 -12.47 -11.42
N GLU A 154 20.70 -11.96 -10.40
CA GLU A 154 20.68 -10.55 -10.02
C GLU A 154 21.39 -9.68 -11.06
N ARG A 155 20.57 -9.12 -11.94
CA ARG A 155 20.95 -8.14 -12.96
C ARG A 155 21.52 -6.84 -12.38
N ARG A 156 22.46 -6.26 -13.14
CA ARG A 156 23.04 -4.93 -12.92
C ARG A 156 22.21 -3.84 -13.60
N ASP A 157 21.47 -4.19 -14.67
CA ASP A 157 20.57 -3.30 -15.38
C ASP A 157 19.09 -3.50 -15.02
N ARG A 158 18.27 -2.48 -15.32
CA ARG A 158 16.83 -2.41 -15.04
C ARG A 158 15.96 -2.91 -16.20
N SER A 159 16.52 -3.13 -17.39
CA SER A 159 15.74 -3.34 -18.62
C SER A 159 16.17 -4.57 -19.42
N ALA A 160 15.34 -5.60 -19.39
CA ALA A 160 14.88 -6.29 -20.59
C ALA A 160 13.51 -6.88 -20.28
N ASP A 161 12.57 -6.76 -21.21
CA ASP A 161 11.27 -7.41 -21.05
C ASP A 161 11.39 -8.90 -21.37
N LEU A 162 11.43 -9.71 -20.32
CA LEU A 162 11.47 -11.17 -20.41
C LEU A 162 10.09 -11.82 -20.34
N VAL A 163 9.01 -11.05 -20.34
CA VAL A 163 7.66 -11.61 -20.37
C VAL A 163 7.50 -12.48 -21.62
N GLU A 164 7.71 -11.91 -22.81
CA GLU A 164 7.41 -12.62 -24.06
C GLU A 164 8.31 -13.84 -24.32
N PRO A 165 9.65 -13.78 -24.15
CA PRO A 165 10.52 -14.95 -24.27
C PRO A 165 10.16 -16.08 -23.28
N VAL A 166 9.82 -15.75 -22.03
CA VAL A 166 9.42 -16.77 -21.05
C VAL A 166 8.04 -17.35 -21.38
N LEU A 167 7.08 -16.53 -21.80
CA LEU A 167 5.76 -16.98 -22.24
C LEU A 167 5.84 -17.90 -23.47
N GLN A 168 6.73 -17.60 -24.43
CA GLN A 168 7.01 -18.46 -25.58
C GLN A 168 7.62 -19.80 -25.14
N ALA A 169 8.63 -19.78 -24.27
CA ALA A 169 9.31 -21.00 -23.79
C ALA A 169 8.39 -21.99 -23.05
N ILE A 170 7.33 -21.49 -22.41
CA ILE A 170 6.32 -22.31 -21.72
C ILE A 170 5.04 -22.54 -22.52
N ALA A 171 4.93 -22.02 -23.76
CA ALA A 171 3.68 -22.02 -24.53
C ALA A 171 3.11 -23.43 -24.76
N ALA A 172 3.98 -24.44 -24.92
CA ALA A 172 3.63 -25.84 -25.09
C ALA A 172 3.25 -26.57 -23.79
N ARG A 173 3.35 -25.93 -22.61
CA ARG A 173 2.96 -26.53 -21.33
C ARG A 173 1.43 -26.53 -21.16
N PRO A 174 0.83 -27.54 -20.50
CA PRO A 174 -0.61 -27.58 -20.24
C PRO A 174 -1.14 -26.32 -19.54
N ALA A 175 -2.39 -25.94 -19.80
CA ALA A 175 -3.00 -24.75 -19.21
C ALA A 175 -3.00 -24.76 -17.68
N GLU A 176 -3.30 -25.92 -17.06
CA GLU A 176 -3.24 -26.13 -15.61
C GLU A 176 -1.83 -25.89 -15.03
N TRP A 177 -0.78 -26.29 -15.77
CA TRP A 177 0.62 -26.06 -15.38
C TRP A 177 0.97 -24.57 -15.46
N GLN A 178 0.49 -23.86 -16.49
CA GLN A 178 0.69 -22.41 -16.61
C GLN A 178 -0.05 -21.65 -15.49
N ALA A 179 -1.26 -22.09 -15.11
CA ALA A 179 -2.03 -21.51 -14.01
C ALA A 179 -1.35 -21.74 -12.64
N ASP A 180 -0.88 -22.96 -12.35
CA ASP A 180 -0.13 -23.26 -11.11
C ASP A 180 1.20 -22.48 -11.04
N LEU A 181 1.88 -22.27 -12.17
CA LEU A 181 3.04 -21.36 -12.23
C LEU A 181 2.64 -19.91 -11.88
N ALA A 182 1.55 -19.40 -12.45
CA ALA A 182 1.06 -18.05 -12.19
C ALA A 182 0.75 -17.83 -10.70
N VAL A 183 0.02 -18.77 -10.07
CA VAL A 183 -0.32 -18.73 -8.64
C VAL A 183 0.94 -18.79 -7.76
N ARG A 184 1.90 -19.66 -8.07
CA ARG A 184 3.14 -19.77 -7.29
C ARG A 184 4.02 -18.53 -7.41
N LEU A 185 4.10 -17.90 -8.59
CA LEU A 185 4.78 -16.62 -8.77
C LEU A 185 4.07 -15.50 -7.99
N ALA A 186 2.73 -15.45 -8.01
CA ALA A 186 1.95 -14.50 -7.23
C ALA A 186 2.22 -14.62 -5.72
N LEU A 187 2.26 -15.83 -5.16
CA LEU A 187 2.59 -16.07 -3.74
C LEU A 187 4.04 -15.70 -3.36
N ARG A 188 4.96 -15.61 -4.34
CA ARG A 188 6.34 -15.16 -4.11
C ARG A 188 6.49 -13.64 -4.07
N VAL A 189 5.52 -12.87 -4.55
CA VAL A 189 5.54 -11.41 -4.50
C VAL A 189 5.75 -10.91 -3.07
N ARG A 190 6.61 -9.90 -2.91
CA ARG A 190 6.92 -9.24 -1.63
C ARG A 190 6.90 -7.72 -1.79
N VAL A 191 6.40 -7.03 -0.78
CA VAL A 191 6.51 -5.58 -0.67
C VAL A 191 7.86 -5.24 -0.01
N ARG A 192 8.77 -4.62 -0.76
CA ARG A 192 10.01 -4.05 -0.21
C ARG A 192 9.71 -2.66 0.36
N ARG A 193 10.05 -2.41 1.63
CA ARG A 193 9.78 -1.15 2.33
C ARG A 193 10.74 -0.03 1.94
N ASP A 194 12.02 -0.36 1.77
CA ASP A 194 13.08 0.62 1.58
C ASP A 194 13.33 0.87 0.09
N ARG A 195 12.33 1.43 -0.58
CA ARG A 195 12.36 1.67 -2.02
C ARG A 195 12.75 3.10 -2.35
N TRP A 196 13.95 3.28 -2.91
CA TRP A 196 14.36 4.52 -3.58
C TRP A 196 13.78 4.59 -5.00
N ALA A 197 13.66 5.79 -5.56
CA ALA A 197 13.24 5.98 -6.94
C ALA A 197 14.19 5.25 -7.91
N GLY A 198 13.71 4.17 -8.54
CA GLY A 198 14.49 3.34 -9.48
C GLY A 198 14.97 1.98 -8.95
N ASP A 199 14.66 1.59 -7.72
CA ASP A 199 14.77 0.18 -7.29
C ASP A 199 13.86 -0.70 -8.18
N PRO A 200 14.38 -1.79 -8.78
CA PRO A 200 13.53 -2.69 -9.55
C PRO A 200 12.39 -3.24 -8.68
N ARG A 201 11.15 -3.18 -9.21
CA ARG A 201 10.09 -4.05 -8.70
C ARG A 201 10.57 -5.50 -8.74
N ASP A 202 9.90 -6.39 -8.00
CA ASP A 202 10.12 -7.83 -8.13
C ASP A 202 10.21 -8.19 -9.62
N ARG A 203 11.38 -8.67 -10.06
CA ARG A 203 11.75 -8.85 -11.47
C ARG A 203 10.83 -9.84 -12.20
N ASN A 204 10.10 -10.65 -11.45
CA ASN A 204 9.13 -11.59 -11.97
C ASN A 204 7.73 -11.00 -12.03
N LEU A 205 7.46 -9.81 -11.45
CA LEU A 205 6.12 -9.22 -11.37
C LEU A 205 5.46 -8.95 -12.74
N PRO A 206 6.15 -8.43 -13.77
CA PRO A 206 5.55 -8.30 -15.10
C PRO A 206 5.12 -9.67 -15.66
N LEU A 207 5.96 -10.70 -15.49
CA LEU A 207 5.66 -12.07 -15.89
C LEU A 207 4.50 -12.67 -15.07
N THR A 208 4.45 -12.42 -13.76
CA THR A 208 3.35 -12.82 -12.87
C THR A 208 2.02 -12.24 -13.36
N PHE A 209 1.97 -10.93 -13.62
CA PHE A 209 0.74 -10.28 -14.09
C PHE A 209 0.35 -10.75 -15.50
N ALA A 210 1.31 -10.89 -16.41
CA ALA A 210 1.05 -11.43 -17.75
C ALA A 210 0.52 -12.87 -17.71
N LEU A 211 1.09 -13.73 -16.84
CA LEU A 211 0.62 -15.10 -16.65
C LEU A 211 -0.78 -15.16 -16.03
N LEU A 212 -1.08 -14.37 -14.99
CA LEU A 212 -2.42 -14.30 -14.41
C LEU A 212 -3.44 -13.82 -15.48
N GLY A 213 -3.13 -12.76 -16.22
CA GLY A 213 -4.00 -12.22 -17.28
C GLY A 213 -4.11 -13.09 -18.53
N ARG A 214 -3.13 -13.97 -18.81
CA ARG A 214 -3.17 -14.94 -19.91
C ARG A 214 -3.94 -16.21 -19.54
N THR A 215 -3.77 -16.70 -18.32
CA THR A 215 -4.42 -17.93 -17.84
C THR A 215 -5.85 -17.69 -17.35
N GLY A 216 -6.19 -16.46 -16.95
CA GLY A 216 -7.48 -16.14 -16.35
C GLY A 216 -7.68 -16.77 -14.96
N THR A 217 -6.62 -17.36 -14.37
CA THR A 217 -6.72 -18.00 -13.05
C THR A 217 -6.97 -16.95 -11.98
N THR A 218 -7.83 -17.25 -11.01
CA THR A 218 -8.06 -16.38 -9.86
C THR A 218 -6.74 -16.19 -9.11
N PRO A 219 -6.23 -14.95 -8.95
CA PRO A 219 -5.04 -14.70 -8.16
C PRO A 219 -5.26 -15.15 -6.71
N PRO A 220 -4.24 -15.71 -6.05
CA PRO A 220 -4.35 -16.15 -4.66
C PRO A 220 -4.63 -14.96 -3.72
N GLU A 221 -5.26 -15.24 -2.57
CA GLU A 221 -5.44 -14.27 -1.49
C GLU A 221 -4.08 -13.90 -0.88
N HIS A 222 -3.44 -12.87 -1.47
CA HIS A 222 -2.09 -12.45 -1.12
C HIS A 222 -1.97 -10.93 -1.24
N ASP A 223 -2.24 -10.22 -0.15
CA ASP A 223 -2.23 -8.74 -0.09
C ASP A 223 -0.98 -8.07 -0.71
N PRO A 224 0.25 -8.62 -0.60
CA PRO A 224 1.42 -8.10 -1.32
C PRO A 224 1.24 -7.96 -2.84
N LEU A 225 0.43 -8.82 -3.48
CA LEU A 225 0.12 -8.73 -4.91
C LEU A 225 -0.68 -7.46 -5.23
N VAL A 226 -1.69 -7.15 -4.41
CA VAL A 226 -2.51 -5.94 -4.53
C VAL A 226 -1.65 -4.70 -4.27
N LEU A 227 -0.77 -4.76 -3.26
CA LEU A 227 0.13 -3.66 -2.91
C LEU A 227 1.15 -3.33 -4.01
N VAL A 228 1.68 -4.32 -4.75
CA VAL A 228 2.57 -4.03 -5.89
C VAL A 228 1.83 -3.65 -7.17
N TRP A 229 0.56 -4.05 -7.30
CA TRP A 229 -0.32 -3.59 -8.39
C TRP A 229 -0.65 -2.10 -8.24
N VAL A 230 -1.06 -1.66 -7.04
CA VAL A 230 -1.36 -0.23 -6.76
C VAL A 230 -0.12 0.67 -6.72
N ASP A 231 1.05 0.11 -6.39
CA ASP A 231 2.35 0.78 -6.51
C ASP A 231 2.79 1.07 -7.97
N THR A 232 2.08 0.52 -8.97
CA THR A 232 2.29 0.90 -10.36
C THR A 232 1.34 2.03 -10.76
N PRO A 233 1.84 3.23 -11.15
CA PRO A 233 1.01 4.37 -11.49
C PRO A 233 -0.14 4.00 -12.43
N PRO A 234 -1.38 4.38 -12.09
CA PRO A 234 -2.52 4.12 -12.93
C PRO A 234 -2.55 5.11 -14.09
N THR A 235 -2.85 4.61 -15.27
CA THR A 235 -3.33 5.43 -16.38
C THR A 235 -4.63 4.80 -16.88
N ALA A 236 -5.56 5.62 -17.36
CA ALA A 236 -6.85 5.12 -17.86
C ALA A 236 -6.64 4.08 -18.96
N ASP A 237 -5.73 4.33 -19.91
CA ASP A 237 -5.43 3.41 -21.02
C ASP A 237 -4.83 2.08 -20.54
N ARG A 238 -3.90 2.11 -19.57
CA ARG A 238 -3.33 0.89 -18.99
C ARG A 238 -4.42 0.06 -18.31
N LEU A 239 -5.22 0.68 -17.43
CA LEU A 239 -6.23 -0.06 -16.66
C LEU A 239 -7.41 -0.51 -17.52
N ARG A 240 -7.79 0.24 -18.56
CA ARG A 240 -8.85 -0.16 -19.51
C ARG A 240 -8.51 -1.49 -20.21
N GLY A 241 -7.23 -1.72 -20.51
CA GLY A 241 -6.70 -2.97 -21.06
C GLY A 241 -6.19 -4.00 -20.02
N ASP A 242 -6.16 -3.66 -18.72
CA ASP A 242 -5.65 -4.56 -17.68
C ASP A 242 -6.64 -5.68 -17.37
N ARG A 243 -6.31 -6.90 -17.79
CA ARG A 243 -7.11 -8.11 -17.55
C ARG A 243 -7.23 -8.48 -16.07
N LEU A 244 -6.40 -7.90 -15.20
CA LEU A 244 -6.47 -8.09 -13.76
C LEU A 244 -7.33 -7.05 -13.06
N LEU A 245 -7.78 -5.99 -13.75
CA LEU A 245 -8.58 -4.92 -13.15
C LEU A 245 -9.81 -5.49 -12.42
N ASP A 246 -10.61 -6.31 -13.09
CA ASP A 246 -11.87 -6.83 -12.54
C ASP A 246 -11.68 -7.77 -11.34
N VAL A 247 -10.46 -8.31 -11.16
CA VAL A 247 -10.14 -9.27 -10.10
C VAL A 247 -9.37 -8.63 -8.95
N LEU A 248 -8.45 -7.70 -9.23
CA LEU A 248 -7.66 -6.99 -8.22
C LEU A 248 -8.36 -5.74 -7.66
N LEU A 249 -9.26 -5.11 -8.41
CA LEU A 249 -10.00 -3.93 -7.92
C LEU A 249 -10.94 -4.25 -6.75
N PRO A 250 -11.72 -5.35 -6.74
CA PRO A 250 -12.45 -5.75 -5.53
C PRO A 250 -11.49 -6.00 -4.34
N ARG A 251 -10.34 -6.66 -4.58
CA ARG A 251 -9.32 -6.91 -3.56
C ARG A 251 -8.68 -5.63 -2.99
N LEU A 252 -8.66 -4.52 -3.73
CA LEU A 252 -8.16 -3.21 -3.29
C LEU A 252 -8.88 -2.73 -2.01
N PHE A 253 -10.17 -3.04 -1.87
CA PHE A 253 -10.98 -2.67 -0.70
C PHE A 253 -10.85 -3.63 0.50
N GLU A 254 -10.14 -4.74 0.34
CA GLU A 254 -10.03 -5.78 1.37
C GLU A 254 -8.59 -5.97 1.87
N ALA A 255 -7.60 -5.78 0.99
CA ALA A 255 -6.20 -6.03 1.27
C ALA A 255 -5.62 -5.04 2.30
N GLN A 256 -4.86 -5.58 3.25
CA GLN A 256 -4.20 -4.82 4.30
C GLN A 256 -3.09 -3.93 3.73
N GLY A 257 -2.89 -2.76 4.35
CA GLY A 257 -1.86 -1.80 3.96
C GLY A 257 -2.17 -0.94 2.71
N VAL A 258 -3.16 -1.30 1.86
CA VAL A 258 -3.50 -0.53 0.65
C VAL A 258 -3.81 0.93 0.98
N GLY A 259 -4.63 1.15 2.02
CA GLY A 259 -4.96 2.48 2.51
C GLY A 259 -3.74 3.32 2.92
N ARG A 260 -2.65 2.68 3.40
CA ARG A 260 -1.39 3.35 3.72
C ARG A 260 -0.59 3.65 2.45
N ALA A 261 -0.52 2.71 1.51
CA ALA A 261 0.15 2.91 0.22
C ALA A 261 -0.44 4.09 -0.56
N LEU A 262 -1.77 4.19 -0.60
CA LEU A 262 -2.51 5.26 -1.29
C LEU A 262 -2.72 6.53 -0.43
N SER A 263 -2.22 6.57 0.82
CA SER A 263 -2.42 7.70 1.74
C SER A 263 -1.73 9.01 1.31
N GLY A 264 -0.86 8.94 0.30
CA GLY A 264 -0.20 10.07 -0.35
C GLY A 264 -1.09 10.83 -1.35
N GLU A 265 -2.21 10.25 -1.81
CA GLU A 265 -3.11 10.89 -2.77
C GLU A 265 -3.94 12.01 -2.12
N ARG A 266 -3.36 13.21 -2.11
CA ARG A 266 -3.89 14.40 -1.41
C ARG A 266 -4.31 15.54 -2.33
N ALA A 267 -3.96 15.50 -3.62
CA ALA A 267 -4.33 16.54 -4.58
C ALA A 267 -5.85 16.67 -4.70
N ASP A 268 -6.34 17.91 -4.77
CA ASP A 268 -7.75 18.26 -4.94
C ASP A 268 -7.85 19.43 -5.94
N PRO A 269 -8.42 19.25 -7.15
CA PRO A 269 -8.94 17.98 -7.68
C PRO A 269 -7.85 16.90 -7.83
N PRO A 270 -8.22 15.60 -7.86
CA PRO A 270 -7.28 14.53 -8.13
C PRO A 270 -6.58 14.68 -9.49
N ALA A 271 -5.29 14.35 -9.57
CA ALA A 271 -4.58 14.29 -10.84
C ALA A 271 -5.12 13.14 -11.70
N ALA A 272 -5.14 13.29 -13.03
CA ALA A 272 -5.62 12.24 -13.94
C ALA A 272 -4.89 10.89 -13.74
N GLU A 273 -3.57 10.94 -13.50
CA GLU A 273 -2.68 9.79 -13.26
C GLU A 273 -2.65 9.32 -11.78
N SER A 274 -3.59 9.80 -10.94
CA SER A 274 -3.78 9.27 -9.57
C SER A 274 -4.82 8.14 -9.57
N TRP A 275 -4.81 7.26 -8.57
CA TRP A 275 -5.83 6.21 -8.43
C TRP A 275 -7.21 6.81 -8.23
N LEU A 276 -7.35 7.89 -7.45
CA LEU A 276 -8.62 8.62 -7.32
C LEU A 276 -9.12 9.13 -8.68
N GLY A 277 -8.28 9.81 -9.45
CA GLY A 277 -8.65 10.36 -10.76
C GLY A 277 -8.95 9.29 -11.80
N THR A 278 -8.13 8.24 -11.87
CA THR A 278 -8.32 7.14 -12.83
C THR A 278 -9.55 6.30 -12.50
N LEU A 279 -9.80 5.95 -11.22
CA LEU A 279 -11.01 5.18 -10.86
C LEU A 279 -12.29 5.98 -11.10
N HIS A 280 -12.28 7.30 -10.83
CA HIS A 280 -13.40 8.18 -11.16
C HIS A 280 -13.66 8.25 -12.67
N ALA A 281 -12.60 8.40 -13.49
CA ALA A 281 -12.73 8.39 -14.95
C ALA A 281 -13.27 7.05 -15.48
N LEU A 282 -12.73 5.91 -15.03
CA LEU A 282 -13.19 4.59 -15.44
C LEU A 282 -14.62 4.26 -14.98
N ALA A 283 -15.08 4.85 -13.87
CA ALA A 283 -16.47 4.76 -13.42
C ALA A 283 -17.40 5.61 -14.29
N ALA A 284 -16.98 6.83 -14.66
CA ALA A 284 -17.73 7.68 -15.59
C ALA A 284 -17.80 7.10 -17.02
N GLU A 285 -16.75 6.38 -17.45
CA GLU A 285 -16.73 5.60 -18.70
C GLU A 285 -17.57 4.31 -18.63
N GLY A 286 -18.02 3.88 -17.44
CA GLY A 286 -18.70 2.60 -17.24
C GLY A 286 -17.81 1.36 -17.38
N ARG A 287 -16.48 1.50 -17.51
CA ARG A 287 -15.53 0.38 -17.49
C ARG A 287 -15.44 -0.26 -16.10
N VAL A 288 -15.62 0.54 -15.06
CA VAL A 288 -15.66 0.09 -13.66
C VAL A 288 -17.05 0.35 -13.11
N ASP A 289 -17.66 -0.65 -12.49
CA ASP A 289 -18.97 -0.49 -11.86
C ASP A 289 -18.90 0.46 -10.64
N ARG A 290 -19.66 1.56 -10.68
CA ARG A 290 -19.78 2.54 -9.59
C ARG A 290 -20.44 1.93 -8.34
N GLU A 291 -21.38 1.00 -8.51
CA GLU A 291 -22.02 0.29 -7.41
C GLU A 291 -21.01 -0.58 -6.64
N MET A 292 -20.13 -1.29 -7.35
CA MET A 292 -19.00 -2.02 -6.78
C MET A 292 -18.02 -1.09 -6.03
N LEU A 293 -17.65 0.07 -6.59
CA LEU A 293 -16.75 1.01 -5.91
C LEU A 293 -17.36 1.56 -4.61
N LEU A 294 -18.63 1.97 -4.63
CA LEU A 294 -19.33 2.46 -3.44
C LEU A 294 -19.45 1.39 -2.36
N ARG A 295 -19.84 0.17 -2.74
CA ARG A 295 -19.88 -1.01 -1.85
C ARG A 295 -18.49 -1.32 -1.28
N GLY A 296 -17.46 -1.25 -2.11
CA GLY A 296 -16.06 -1.43 -1.71
C GLY A 296 -15.63 -0.41 -0.65
N CYS A 297 -15.89 0.88 -0.86
CA CYS A 297 -15.59 1.93 0.12
C CYS A 297 -16.29 1.68 1.47
N VAL A 298 -17.60 1.43 1.47
CA VAL A 298 -18.38 1.18 2.70
C VAL A 298 -17.90 -0.09 3.41
N SER A 299 -17.67 -1.18 2.66
CA SER A 299 -17.13 -2.44 3.17
C SER A 299 -15.70 -2.28 3.72
N ARG A 300 -14.89 -1.37 3.16
CA ARG A 300 -13.58 -1.01 3.72
C ARG A 300 -13.71 -0.20 5.00
N PHE A 301 -14.69 0.70 5.12
CA PHE A 301 -14.94 1.45 6.35
C PHE A 301 -15.37 0.52 7.51
N LEU A 302 -16.27 -0.43 7.23
CA LEU A 302 -16.77 -1.41 8.21
C LEU A 302 -15.66 -2.34 8.74
N ARG A 303 -14.64 -2.64 7.93
CA ARG A 303 -13.43 -3.37 8.37
C ARG A 303 -12.55 -2.57 9.36
N GLY A 304 -12.81 -1.28 9.56
CA GLY A 304 -12.06 -0.42 10.48
C GLY A 304 -10.63 -0.08 10.03
N GLY A 305 -9.90 0.65 10.86
CA GLY A 305 -8.53 1.09 10.58
C GLY A 305 -8.29 2.54 11.02
N SER A 306 -7.06 3.02 10.86
CA SER A 306 -6.73 4.41 11.20
C SER A 306 -7.31 5.42 10.20
N THR A 307 -7.48 6.67 10.63
CA THR A 307 -7.83 7.81 9.76
C THR A 307 -6.91 7.94 8.55
N THR A 308 -5.64 7.52 8.65
CA THR A 308 -4.69 7.57 7.52
C THR A 308 -4.95 6.47 6.50
N GLU A 309 -5.38 5.29 6.92
CA GLU A 309 -5.68 4.16 6.02
C GLU A 309 -7.04 4.31 5.34
N LEU A 310 -8.04 4.86 6.05
CA LEU A 310 -9.37 5.08 5.47
C LEU A 310 -9.45 6.35 4.60
N ARG A 311 -8.44 7.24 4.62
CA ARG A 311 -8.46 8.53 3.90
C ARG A 311 -8.70 8.37 2.40
N PHE A 312 -7.98 7.48 1.72
CA PHE A 312 -8.12 7.26 0.28
C PHE A 312 -9.56 6.87 -0.06
N PHE A 313 -10.11 5.90 0.67
CA PHE A 313 -11.46 5.37 0.47
C PHE A 313 -12.55 6.41 0.79
N ALA A 314 -12.36 7.24 1.82
CA ALA A 314 -13.26 8.36 2.12
C ALA A 314 -13.28 9.42 1.00
N ARG A 315 -12.11 9.71 0.40
CA ARG A 315 -12.03 10.60 -0.77
C ARG A 315 -12.67 9.99 -2.01
N LEU A 316 -12.41 8.71 -2.29
CA LEU A 316 -13.03 7.99 -3.42
C LEU A 316 -14.56 7.95 -3.28
N HIS A 317 -15.05 7.68 -2.07
CA HIS A 317 -16.49 7.67 -1.78
C HIS A 317 -17.15 9.02 -2.03
N GLU A 318 -16.58 10.12 -1.52
CA GLU A 318 -17.12 11.46 -1.76
C GLU A 318 -17.01 11.89 -3.23
N LEU A 319 -15.93 11.50 -3.93
CA LEU A 319 -15.72 11.76 -5.36
C LEU A 319 -16.70 11.02 -6.28
N LEU A 320 -17.28 9.91 -5.82
CA LEU A 320 -18.33 9.18 -6.54
C LEU A 320 -19.73 9.77 -6.34
N GLU A 321 -19.86 10.83 -5.52
CA GLU A 321 -21.09 11.56 -5.21
C GLU A 321 -22.31 10.61 -5.03
N PRO A 322 -22.34 9.79 -3.98
CA PRO A 322 -23.42 8.82 -3.77
C PRO A 322 -24.76 9.53 -3.63
N SER A 323 -25.74 9.10 -4.42
CA SER A 323 -27.08 9.67 -4.40
C SER A 323 -27.85 9.24 -3.13
N PRO A 324 -28.87 10.00 -2.71
CA PRO A 324 -29.72 9.61 -1.58
C PRO A 324 -30.32 8.20 -1.72
N ALA A 325 -30.67 7.77 -2.94
CA ALA A 325 -31.18 6.42 -3.20
C ALA A 325 -30.12 5.32 -2.95
N GLU A 326 -28.87 5.56 -3.30
CA GLU A 326 -27.78 4.62 -3.06
C GLU A 326 -27.41 4.53 -1.58
N VAL A 327 -27.44 5.66 -0.87
CA VAL A 327 -27.30 5.70 0.59
C VAL A 327 -28.48 4.96 1.24
N ALA A 328 -29.71 5.23 0.82
CA ALA A 328 -30.94 4.59 1.31
C ALA A 328 -30.87 3.06 1.22
N SER A 329 -30.38 2.52 0.10
CA SER A 329 -30.21 1.08 -0.11
C SER A 329 -29.22 0.40 0.86
N ARG A 330 -28.36 1.16 1.54
CA ARG A 330 -27.31 0.67 2.44
C ARG A 330 -27.35 1.32 3.83
N VAL A 331 -28.47 1.92 4.23
CA VAL A 331 -28.60 2.65 5.51
C VAL A 331 -28.02 1.88 6.69
N GLY A 332 -28.28 0.56 6.80
CA GLY A 332 -27.75 -0.27 7.89
C GLY A 332 -26.21 -0.29 7.98
N ASP A 333 -25.50 -0.23 6.84
CA ASP A 333 -24.04 -0.14 6.84
C ASP A 333 -23.55 1.23 7.27
N TYR A 334 -24.24 2.32 6.88
CA TYR A 334 -23.91 3.67 7.33
C TYR A 334 -24.18 3.86 8.84
N LEU A 335 -25.28 3.32 9.36
CA LEU A 335 -25.60 3.34 10.80
C LEU A 335 -24.50 2.65 11.62
N ARG A 336 -24.05 1.47 11.19
CA ARG A 336 -22.95 0.72 11.82
C ARG A 336 -21.63 1.48 11.86
N LEU A 337 -21.40 2.46 10.98
CA LEU A 337 -20.20 3.31 11.04
C LEU A 337 -20.28 4.38 12.13
N LEU A 338 -21.48 4.85 12.50
CA LEU A 338 -21.66 5.95 13.44
C LEU A 338 -21.02 5.73 14.82
N PRO A 339 -21.16 4.58 15.51
CA PRO A 339 -20.53 4.40 16.81
C PRO A 339 -19.03 4.10 16.76
N VAL A 340 -18.55 3.33 15.76
CA VAL A 340 -17.20 2.73 15.80
C VAL A 340 -16.19 3.28 14.79
N ALA A 341 -16.61 3.92 13.71
CA ALA A 341 -15.67 4.41 12.70
C ALA A 341 -14.85 5.61 13.22
N PRO A 342 -13.63 5.86 12.69
CA PRO A 342 -12.87 7.07 13.02
C PRO A 342 -13.67 8.34 12.67
N GLY A 343 -13.54 9.39 13.48
CA GLY A 343 -14.36 10.62 13.40
C GLY A 343 -14.63 11.17 11.98
N PRO A 344 -13.65 11.26 11.05
CA PRO A 344 -13.91 11.72 9.69
C PRO A 344 -14.84 10.81 8.87
N VAL A 345 -14.78 9.49 9.09
CA VAL A 345 -15.65 8.51 8.42
C VAL A 345 -17.04 8.50 9.07
N ALA A 346 -17.12 8.61 10.40
CA ALA A 346 -18.40 8.79 11.10
C ALA A 346 -19.10 10.09 10.68
N LYS A 347 -18.34 11.19 10.48
CA LYS A 347 -18.85 12.46 9.95
C LYS A 347 -19.37 12.34 8.51
N LEU A 348 -18.65 11.62 7.66
CA LEU A 348 -19.09 11.31 6.29
C LEU A 348 -20.38 10.48 6.31
N ALA A 349 -20.46 9.45 7.16
CA ALA A 349 -21.64 8.60 7.25
C ALA A 349 -22.87 9.39 7.74
N PHE A 350 -22.73 10.18 8.80
CA PHE A 350 -23.78 11.07 9.30
C PHE A 350 -24.21 12.11 8.25
N LYS A 351 -23.27 12.75 7.55
CA LYS A 351 -23.57 13.72 6.47
C LYS A 351 -24.51 13.13 5.41
N HIS A 352 -24.35 11.84 5.08
CA HIS A 352 -25.18 11.18 4.07
C HIS A 352 -26.53 10.70 4.63
N LEU A 353 -26.58 10.26 5.89
CA LEU A 353 -27.83 9.90 6.57
C LEU A 353 -28.74 11.12 6.84
N ASP A 354 -28.18 12.25 7.27
CA ASP A 354 -28.90 13.50 7.55
C ASP A 354 -29.45 14.19 6.27
N ARG A 355 -29.09 13.68 5.09
CA ARG A 355 -29.56 14.13 3.77
C ARG A 355 -30.67 13.27 3.18
N LEU A 356 -31.10 12.22 3.87
CA LEU A 356 -32.22 11.39 3.42
C LEU A 356 -33.55 12.09 3.73
N ASP A 357 -34.40 12.26 2.72
CA ASP A 357 -35.71 12.93 2.88
C ASP A 357 -36.64 12.19 3.86
N SER A 358 -36.46 10.88 3.99
CA SER A 358 -37.09 10.07 5.04
C SER A 358 -36.15 8.96 5.48
N LEU A 359 -36.09 8.78 6.80
CA LEU A 359 -35.46 7.64 7.45
C LEU A 359 -36.49 7.08 8.44
N ASP A 360 -36.57 5.76 8.50
CA ASP A 360 -37.38 5.03 9.48
C ASP A 360 -37.07 5.52 10.91
N PRO A 361 -38.07 5.94 11.72
CA PRO A 361 -37.83 6.44 13.08
C PRO A 361 -36.97 5.51 13.94
N ASP A 362 -37.12 4.19 13.81
CA ASP A 362 -36.29 3.20 14.54
C ASP A 362 -34.80 3.31 14.17
N LYS A 363 -34.51 3.69 12.92
CA LYS A 363 -33.15 3.89 12.40
C LYS A 363 -32.60 5.28 12.74
N VAL A 364 -33.46 6.28 12.90
CA VAL A 364 -33.07 7.57 13.46
C VAL A 364 -32.67 7.38 14.93
N ASP A 365 -33.43 6.59 15.70
CA ASP A 365 -33.09 6.24 17.08
C ASP A 365 -31.71 5.55 17.16
N GLU A 366 -31.47 4.51 16.35
CA GLU A 366 -30.17 3.82 16.25
C GLU A 366 -29.02 4.81 15.92
N ALA A 367 -29.25 5.72 14.96
CA ALA A 367 -28.26 6.69 14.53
C ALA A 367 -27.91 7.70 15.63
N LEU A 368 -28.93 8.23 16.32
CA LEU A 368 -28.79 9.20 17.39
C LEU A 368 -28.09 8.59 18.59
N SER A 369 -28.45 7.36 18.99
CA SER A 369 -27.69 6.62 19.99
C SER A 369 -26.22 6.50 19.59
N GLY A 370 -25.94 5.96 18.39
CA GLY A 370 -24.57 5.78 17.90
C GLY A 370 -23.72 7.06 17.87
N LEU A 371 -24.34 8.21 17.60
CA LEU A 371 -23.68 9.52 17.57
C LEU A 371 -23.46 10.14 18.96
N LEU A 372 -24.44 10.01 19.87
CA LEU A 372 -24.39 10.67 21.19
C LEU A 372 -23.48 9.93 22.19
N PHE A 373 -23.19 8.64 21.98
CA PHE A 373 -22.16 7.91 22.73
C PHE A 373 -20.71 8.30 22.37
N ARG A 374 -20.48 9.14 21.35
CA ARG A 374 -19.12 9.51 20.90
C ARG A 374 -18.45 10.55 21.79
N THR A 375 -17.12 10.63 21.69
CA THR A 375 -16.29 11.62 22.40
C THR A 375 -15.91 12.84 21.53
N GLU A 376 -16.11 12.77 20.22
CA GLU A 376 -15.86 13.92 19.34
C GLU A 376 -17.02 14.92 19.44
N GLY A 377 -16.90 15.94 20.29
CA GLY A 377 -17.96 16.91 20.57
C GLY A 377 -18.59 17.58 19.35
N GLY A 378 -17.89 17.71 18.22
CA GLY A 378 -18.47 18.20 16.96
C GLY A 378 -19.46 17.23 16.29
N LEU A 379 -19.28 15.91 16.46
CA LEU A 379 -20.27 14.90 16.05
C LEU A 379 -21.43 14.86 17.04
N VAL A 380 -21.16 14.92 18.34
CA VAL A 380 -22.21 14.95 19.38
C VAL A 380 -23.11 16.18 19.22
N GLN A 381 -22.55 17.36 18.95
CA GLN A 381 -23.32 18.58 18.64
C GLN A 381 -24.22 18.41 17.41
N ALA A 382 -23.73 17.74 16.36
CA ALA A 382 -24.52 17.48 15.16
C ALA A 382 -25.64 16.46 15.44
N GLY A 383 -25.36 15.40 16.21
CA GLY A 383 -26.36 14.47 16.73
C GLY A 383 -27.44 15.17 17.58
N LEU A 384 -27.04 16.07 18.50
CA LEU A 384 -27.99 16.89 19.27
C LEU A 384 -28.78 17.89 18.42
N ALA A 385 -28.22 18.35 17.28
CA ALA A 385 -28.93 19.16 16.30
C ALA A 385 -29.96 18.35 15.52
N TRP A 386 -29.71 17.06 15.27
CA TRP A 386 -30.64 16.14 14.63
C TRP A 386 -31.73 15.67 15.61
N LEU A 387 -31.36 15.28 16.83
CA LEU A 387 -32.26 14.92 17.94
C LEU A 387 -33.36 15.96 18.15
N ASP A 388 -32.99 17.24 18.22
CA ASP A 388 -33.93 18.35 18.38
C ASP A 388 -34.92 18.47 17.20
N ARG A 389 -34.48 18.25 15.96
CA ARG A 389 -35.39 18.19 14.81
C ARG A 389 -36.31 16.97 14.88
N PHE A 390 -35.78 15.82 15.28
CA PHE A 390 -36.50 14.56 15.35
C PHE A 390 -37.58 14.56 16.45
N LEU A 391 -37.26 15.01 17.67
CA LEU A 391 -38.23 15.09 18.77
C LEU A 391 -39.37 16.10 18.51
N ARG A 392 -39.17 17.11 17.65
CA ARG A 392 -40.28 17.98 17.17
C ARG A 392 -41.26 17.26 16.24
N GLN A 393 -40.83 16.16 15.60
CA GLN A 393 -41.63 15.38 14.65
C GLN A 393 -42.22 14.13 15.35
N GLU A 394 -41.43 13.46 16.17
CA GLU A 394 -41.78 12.22 16.88
C GLU A 394 -41.57 12.37 18.42
N PRO A 395 -42.36 13.21 19.13
CA PRO A 395 -42.19 13.43 20.57
C PRO A 395 -42.22 12.15 21.41
N VAL A 396 -42.99 11.15 20.97
CA VAL A 396 -43.19 9.86 21.65
C VAL A 396 -41.88 9.04 21.81
N ARG A 397 -40.84 9.36 21.03
CA ARG A 397 -39.53 8.68 21.09
C ARG A 397 -38.58 9.21 22.18
N ALA A 398 -38.94 10.30 22.87
CA ALA A 398 -38.07 10.95 23.84
C ALA A 398 -37.52 9.99 24.93
N ASP A 399 -38.37 9.13 25.50
CA ASP A 399 -37.96 8.18 26.54
C ASP A 399 -36.92 7.15 26.05
N GLY A 400 -37.02 6.67 24.81
CA GLY A 400 -36.04 5.75 24.23
C GLY A 400 -34.65 6.38 24.05
N LEU A 401 -34.62 7.69 23.80
CA LEU A 401 -33.39 8.47 23.59
C LEU A 401 -32.82 9.08 24.87
N ALA A 402 -33.56 9.04 25.99
CA ALA A 402 -33.12 9.56 27.28
C ALA A 402 -31.74 9.04 27.75
N PRO A 403 -31.38 7.74 27.61
CA PRO A 403 -30.04 7.26 27.97
C PRO A 403 -28.93 7.87 27.09
N SER A 404 -29.20 8.09 25.81
CA SER A 404 -28.23 8.67 24.86
C SER A 404 -28.05 10.17 25.13
N LEU A 405 -29.12 10.87 25.48
CA LEU A 405 -29.08 12.27 25.92
C LEU A 405 -28.35 12.42 27.27
N ALA A 406 -28.54 11.49 28.21
CA ALA A 406 -27.84 11.48 29.49
C ALA A 406 -26.31 11.36 29.33
N VAL A 407 -25.83 10.56 28.38
CA VAL A 407 -24.40 10.49 28.03
C VAL A 407 -23.88 11.82 27.44
N ALA A 408 -24.66 12.47 26.58
CA ALA A 408 -24.30 13.79 26.04
C ALA A 408 -24.28 14.89 27.11
N LEU A 409 -25.11 14.79 28.16
CA LEU A 409 -25.07 15.67 29.34
C LEU A 409 -23.78 15.47 30.17
N GLY A 410 -23.29 14.24 30.29
CA GLY A 410 -22.01 13.91 30.95
C GLY A 410 -20.74 14.22 30.12
N HIS A 411 -20.89 14.75 28.91
CA HIS A 411 -19.77 14.97 27.98
C HIS A 411 -18.78 16.03 28.47
N GLN A 412 -17.48 15.85 28.23
CA GLN A 412 -16.40 16.70 28.80
C GLN A 412 -16.36 18.14 28.24
N ALA A 413 -16.86 18.36 27.02
CA ALA A 413 -16.90 19.69 26.40
C ALA A 413 -18.17 20.47 26.82
N ALA A 414 -18.00 21.61 27.50
CA ALA A 414 -19.09 22.45 27.99
C ALA A 414 -20.12 22.84 26.91
N THR A 415 -19.67 23.15 25.68
CA THR A 415 -20.56 23.48 24.55
C THR A 415 -21.46 22.32 24.11
N VAL A 416 -21.08 21.07 24.40
CA VAL A 416 -21.94 19.89 24.21
C VAL A 416 -22.97 19.83 25.34
N GLN A 417 -22.53 19.99 26.60
CA GLN A 417 -23.43 20.01 27.77
C GLN A 417 -24.51 21.11 27.65
N GLU A 418 -24.12 22.33 27.27
CA GLU A 418 -25.03 23.45 27.03
C GLU A 418 -26.09 23.13 25.97
N ARG A 419 -25.68 22.49 24.86
CA ARG A 419 -26.62 22.06 23.81
C ARG A 419 -27.52 20.94 24.31
N ALA A 420 -26.98 19.94 25.02
CA ALA A 420 -27.74 18.82 25.56
C ALA A 420 -28.80 19.29 26.57
N VAL A 421 -28.44 20.17 27.51
CA VAL A 421 -29.39 20.78 28.46
C VAL A 421 -30.47 21.58 27.73
N ARG A 422 -30.11 22.37 26.71
CA ARG A 422 -31.12 23.08 25.90
C ARG A 422 -32.12 22.11 25.26
N VAL A 423 -31.65 21.04 24.61
CA VAL A 423 -32.54 20.05 23.97
C VAL A 423 -33.40 19.32 25.00
N ALA A 424 -32.83 18.95 26.14
CA ALA A 424 -33.57 18.33 27.25
C ALA A 424 -34.69 19.24 27.76
N VAL A 425 -34.39 20.51 28.04
CA VAL A 425 -35.36 21.49 28.55
C VAL A 425 -36.43 21.84 27.50
N GLU A 426 -36.04 21.99 26.23
CA GLU A 426 -36.97 22.30 25.12
C GLU A 426 -37.99 21.17 24.89
N HIS A 427 -37.57 19.92 25.09
CA HIS A 427 -38.40 18.72 24.91
C HIS A 427 -38.89 18.09 26.21
N ALA A 428 -38.79 18.80 27.35
CA ALA A 428 -39.06 18.23 28.68
C ALA A 428 -40.46 17.61 28.84
N ALA A 429 -41.48 18.21 28.21
CA ALA A 429 -42.85 17.71 28.22
C ALA A 429 -43.08 16.42 27.42
N SER A 430 -42.12 16.03 26.58
CA SER A 430 -42.16 14.81 25.76
C SER A 430 -41.65 13.57 26.50
N PHE A 431 -40.88 13.75 27.59
CA PHE A 431 -40.35 12.65 28.39
C PHE A 431 -41.40 12.14 29.39
N GLY A 432 -41.59 10.83 29.42
CA GLY A 432 -42.33 10.13 30.46
C GLY A 432 -41.50 9.99 31.76
N PRO A 433 -42.08 9.36 32.80
CA PRO A 433 -41.44 9.30 34.12
C PRO A 433 -40.05 8.65 34.12
N VAL A 434 -39.85 7.61 33.29
CA VAL A 434 -38.59 6.84 33.21
C VAL A 434 -37.50 7.62 32.47
N GLY A 435 -37.84 8.29 31.35
CA GLY A 435 -36.90 9.18 30.66
C GLY A 435 -36.52 10.39 31.52
N ALA A 436 -37.50 10.98 32.21
CA ALA A 436 -37.28 12.09 33.14
C ALA A 436 -36.43 11.71 34.37
N GLU A 437 -36.50 10.47 34.86
CA GLU A 437 -35.59 9.93 35.88
C GLU A 437 -34.17 9.75 35.32
N THR A 438 -34.03 9.12 34.16
CA THR A 438 -32.75 8.90 33.47
C THR A 438 -31.99 10.22 33.20
N VAL A 439 -32.70 11.28 32.80
CA VAL A 439 -32.12 12.63 32.60
C VAL A 439 -31.78 13.31 33.93
N ARG A 440 -32.52 13.04 35.01
CA ARG A 440 -32.23 13.61 36.34
C ARG A 440 -30.98 13.02 36.97
N ASP A 441 -30.71 11.73 36.81
CA ASP A 441 -29.58 11.06 37.48
C ASP A 441 -28.21 11.67 37.11
N VAL A 442 -28.05 12.18 35.89
CA VAL A 442 -26.82 12.86 35.44
C VAL A 442 -26.70 14.33 35.87
N THR A 443 -27.75 14.92 36.46
CA THR A 443 -27.80 16.34 36.87
C THR A 443 -26.69 16.72 37.85
N GLY A 444 -26.24 15.79 38.68
CA GLY A 444 -25.11 15.99 39.61
C GLY A 444 -23.76 16.24 38.91
N GLN A 445 -23.58 15.76 37.68
CA GLN A 445 -22.35 15.87 36.90
C GLN A 445 -22.20 17.23 36.19
N LEU A 446 -23.29 17.98 36.07
CA LEU A 446 -23.32 19.27 35.37
C LEU A 446 -22.79 20.43 36.23
N PRO A 447 -22.20 21.48 35.60
CA PRO A 447 -21.92 22.76 36.23
C PRO A 447 -23.18 23.41 36.86
N PRO A 448 -23.05 24.25 37.90
CA PRO A 448 -24.19 24.79 38.65
C PRO A 448 -25.28 25.49 37.81
N ASP A 449 -24.88 26.28 36.82
CA ASP A 449 -25.79 27.03 35.94
C ASP A 449 -26.57 26.13 34.97
N LEU A 450 -25.99 24.99 34.59
CA LEU A 450 -26.63 23.98 33.75
C LEU A 450 -27.51 23.05 34.57
N ARG A 451 -27.06 22.71 35.78
CA ARG A 451 -27.81 21.94 36.78
C ARG A 451 -29.13 22.61 37.13
N SER A 452 -29.11 23.90 37.47
CA SER A 452 -30.31 24.64 37.87
C SER A 452 -31.37 24.67 36.75
N ARG A 453 -30.95 24.84 35.49
CA ARG A 453 -31.84 24.79 34.32
C ARG A 453 -32.46 23.40 34.10
N LEU A 454 -31.68 22.33 34.27
CA LEU A 454 -32.18 20.97 34.11
C LEU A 454 -33.14 20.56 35.24
N SER A 455 -32.77 20.86 36.50
CA SER A 455 -33.64 20.63 37.67
C SER A 455 -34.97 21.41 37.59
N ALA A 456 -34.96 22.62 37.01
CA ALA A 456 -36.18 23.41 36.83
C ALA A 456 -37.18 22.78 35.83
N ALA A 457 -36.70 21.97 34.88
CA ALA A 457 -37.53 21.33 33.87
C ALA A 457 -37.98 19.90 34.26
N PHE A 458 -37.10 19.13 34.91
CA PHE A 458 -37.37 17.72 35.24
C PHE A 458 -37.63 17.46 36.74
N GLY A 459 -37.43 18.44 37.60
CA GLY A 459 -37.42 18.30 39.06
C GLY A 459 -36.03 17.95 39.61
N GLU A 460 -35.85 18.01 40.93
CA GLU A 460 -34.61 17.56 41.54
C GLU A 460 -34.47 16.03 41.47
N ALA A 461 -33.22 15.57 41.35
CA ALA A 461 -32.90 14.15 41.48
C ALA A 461 -33.19 13.71 42.92
N SER A 462 -34.00 12.66 43.07
CA SER A 462 -34.29 12.07 44.37
C SER A 462 -33.01 11.52 44.99
N SER A 463 -32.57 12.15 46.08
CA SER A 463 -31.44 11.71 46.90
C SER A 463 -31.81 10.44 47.68
N GLY A 464 -31.91 9.32 46.96
CA GLY A 464 -32.10 7.98 47.49
C GLY A 464 -30.91 7.56 48.36
N GLY A 465 -30.99 7.91 49.64
CA GLY A 465 -29.90 7.70 50.58
C GLY A 465 -29.69 6.23 50.93
N SER A 466 -28.53 5.69 50.57
CA SER A 466 -27.79 4.75 51.43
C SER A 466 -26.31 4.71 51.05
N GLY A 467 -25.57 5.74 51.46
CA GLY A 467 -24.15 5.56 51.69
C GLY A 467 -24.00 4.82 53.02
N PRO A 468 -23.40 3.62 53.10
CA PRO A 468 -23.15 2.99 54.38
C PRO A 468 -22.16 3.84 55.17
N GLU A 469 -22.56 4.25 56.38
CA GLU A 469 -21.64 4.85 57.35
C GLU A 469 -20.41 3.95 57.49
N ARG A 470 -19.22 4.50 57.19
CA ARG A 470 -17.97 3.90 57.63
C ARG A 470 -17.72 4.36 59.07
N PRO A 471 -17.73 3.46 60.07
CA PRO A 471 -17.32 3.83 61.41
C PRO A 471 -15.88 4.32 61.38
N GLY A 472 -15.60 5.42 62.07
CA GLY A 472 -14.25 5.95 62.15
C GLY A 472 -13.31 5.01 62.91
N LEU A 473 -12.12 4.77 62.35
CA LEU A 473 -10.98 4.22 63.06
C LEU A 473 -9.82 5.20 62.95
N THR A 474 -9.54 5.88 64.06
CA THR A 474 -8.45 6.84 64.20
C THR A 474 -7.10 6.14 64.45
N ALA A 475 -6.09 6.59 63.71
CA ALA A 475 -4.67 6.65 64.08
C ALA A 475 -3.91 5.35 64.45
N GLY A 476 -2.90 5.02 63.63
CA GLY A 476 -1.85 4.04 63.94
C GLY A 476 -0.60 4.31 63.08
N ALA A 477 0.43 4.89 63.70
CA ALA A 477 1.56 5.55 63.06
C ALA A 477 2.50 4.68 62.18
N SER A 478 3.20 5.38 61.27
CA SER A 478 4.59 5.14 60.82
C SER A 478 4.94 3.84 60.05
N ASN A 479 5.40 3.97 58.80
CA ASN A 479 6.85 3.94 58.54
C ASN A 479 7.22 4.46 57.13
N ASP A 480 8.40 5.06 57.01
CA ASP A 480 9.07 5.29 55.73
C ASP A 480 9.50 3.95 55.09
N ARG A 481 9.47 3.87 53.74
CA ARG A 481 10.69 3.62 52.93
C ARG A 481 10.49 3.62 51.41
N GLU A 482 11.52 4.15 50.77
CA GLU A 482 11.90 4.10 49.36
C GLU A 482 11.56 2.81 48.58
N SER A 483 11.06 2.97 47.34
CA SER A 483 11.65 2.42 46.09
C SER A 483 10.86 3.01 44.91
N ARG A 484 11.41 3.87 44.05
CA ARG A 484 12.46 3.66 43.03
C ARG A 484 12.18 2.55 41.99
N ARG A 485 11.80 3.05 40.80
CA ARG A 485 12.33 2.67 39.48
C ARG A 485 11.80 1.37 38.82
N TRP A 486 12.15 1.27 37.54
CA TRP A 486 11.84 0.22 36.55
C TRP A 486 10.41 0.30 35.98
N GLU A 487 10.21 0.37 34.67
CA GLU A 487 11.14 0.69 33.56
C GLU A 487 10.36 1.26 32.35
#